data_AF-A0A948IT22-F1
#
_entry.id   AF-A0A948IT22-F1
#
_cell.length_a   1.000
_cell.length_b   1.000
_cell.length_c   1.000
_cell.angle_alpha   90.00
_cell.angle_beta   90.00
_cell.angle_gamma   90.00
#
_symmetry.space_group_name_H-M   'P 1'
#
loop_
_entity.id
_entity.type
_entity.pdbx_description
1 polymer ?
#
loop_
_entity_poly.entity_id
_entity_poly.type
_entity_poly.pdbx_seq_one_letter_code
_entity_poly.pdbx_strand_id
1 'polypeptide(L)'
;MARSTVHRSRALLAALAALILQGVALSPAMAQPSAKPVKPVAWKAVESVDLAAFNKDLVAGKPTMDVVVYIPSNFDPTFNKLTAAQMLEGLRAAKEIYRPTGVQINLVAFKTGAIDPRFLAIQANEIPRIPDTEYINMYEGNTRHPSELTDMARRAFESMIEPRKDSDRTIYLVALQDVIMPFLDRSDGRNWTVKMVRTGGLSFPSYSYYGTIPRAYRGVITLDNLSTPSRARRTVAHEIGHKVMNVSHEYKTTGPAHEVYADGGLMLYGAGEDIPSGAEGRWHLERLLLSPYLYRLRPNGTKQWNPDYKDGGHYYDPLYGDKVVRFPGVANMDPNW
;
A
#
# COMPACT_ATOMS: atom_id res chain seq x y z
N MET A 1 8.70 -76.38 -42.22
CA MET A 1 7.69 -77.21 -41.53
C MET A 1 7.58 -76.74 -40.09
N ALA A 2 6.34 -76.63 -39.60
CA ALA A 2 5.96 -76.03 -38.34
C ALA A 2 6.37 -76.82 -37.10
N ARG A 3 6.57 -76.10 -35.98
CA ARG A 3 5.93 -76.26 -34.64
C ARG A 3 6.86 -75.66 -33.57
N SER A 4 6.44 -74.58 -32.93
CA SER A 4 5.71 -74.58 -31.63
C SER A 4 6.67 -74.61 -30.44
N THR A 5 6.71 -73.53 -29.66
CA THR A 5 6.08 -73.51 -28.32
C THR A 5 6.23 -72.12 -27.68
N VAL A 6 5.08 -71.52 -27.45
CA VAL A 6 4.84 -70.45 -26.48
C VAL A 6 4.91 -71.08 -25.09
N HIS A 7 5.71 -70.51 -24.19
CA HIS A 7 5.43 -70.34 -22.74
C HIS A 7 6.73 -70.15 -21.95
N ARG A 8 6.95 -68.91 -21.51
CA ARG A 8 7.76 -68.44 -20.35
C ARG A 8 7.86 -66.92 -20.55
N SER A 9 7.41 -66.02 -19.69
CA SER A 9 7.17 -66.15 -18.26
C SER A 9 6.27 -64.98 -17.87
N ARG A 10 5.08 -65.29 -17.34
CA ARG A 10 4.28 -64.37 -16.54
C ARG A 10 5.06 -64.11 -15.23
N ALA A 11 6.04 -63.22 -15.27
CA ALA A 11 6.85 -62.84 -14.11
C ALA A 11 7.41 -61.40 -14.21
N LEU A 12 6.81 -60.56 -15.04
CA LEU A 12 7.21 -59.16 -15.24
C LEU A 12 6.12 -58.14 -14.89
N LEU A 13 5.02 -58.59 -14.29
CA LEU A 13 3.90 -57.75 -13.87
C LEU A 13 3.63 -57.77 -12.35
N ALA A 14 4.48 -58.43 -11.56
CA ALA A 14 4.34 -58.52 -10.10
C ALA A 14 5.46 -57.80 -9.31
N ALA A 15 6.40 -57.12 -9.98
CA ALA A 15 7.48 -56.37 -9.33
C ALA A 15 7.34 -54.83 -9.42
N LEU A 16 6.30 -54.32 -10.11
CA LEU A 16 5.99 -52.88 -10.15
C LEU A 16 4.84 -52.47 -9.21
N ALA A 17 4.27 -53.42 -8.47
CA ALA A 17 3.13 -53.20 -7.57
C ALA A 17 3.47 -53.33 -6.07
N ALA A 18 4.76 -53.38 -5.72
CA ALA A 18 5.24 -53.51 -4.34
C ALA A 18 6.15 -52.36 -3.89
N LEU A 19 6.08 -51.20 -4.57
CA LEU A 19 6.80 -49.98 -4.19
C LEU A 19 5.89 -48.74 -4.18
N ILE A 20 4.60 -48.90 -3.85
CA ILE A 20 3.61 -47.79 -3.74
C ILE A 20 2.86 -47.83 -2.38
N LEU A 21 3.36 -48.58 -1.40
CA LEU A 21 2.74 -48.68 -0.07
C LEU A 21 3.67 -48.33 1.11
N GLN A 22 4.73 -47.58 0.86
CA GLN A 22 5.32 -46.77 1.93
C GLN A 22 4.49 -45.49 2.02
N GLY A 23 3.50 -45.55 2.91
CA GLY A 23 2.68 -44.41 3.28
C GLY A 23 3.57 -43.24 3.64
N VAL A 24 3.55 -42.21 2.80
CA VAL A 24 3.87 -40.86 3.22
C VAL A 24 2.84 -40.55 4.30
N ALA A 25 3.23 -40.71 5.56
CA ALA A 25 2.57 -40.03 6.65
C ALA A 25 2.71 -38.55 6.36
N LEU A 26 1.71 -37.99 5.67
CA LEU A 26 1.47 -36.56 5.65
C LEU A 26 1.37 -36.19 7.13
N SER A 27 2.45 -35.61 7.67
CA SER A 27 2.35 -34.87 8.91
C SER A 27 1.15 -33.96 8.73
N PRO A 28 0.15 -33.99 9.64
CA PRO A 28 -0.90 -33.01 9.57
C PRO A 28 -0.17 -31.68 9.62
N ALA A 29 -0.28 -30.90 8.54
CA ALA A 29 0.05 -29.49 8.59
C ALA A 29 -0.60 -29.02 9.87
N MET A 30 0.20 -28.60 10.86
CA MET A 30 -0.33 -28.04 12.08
C MET A 30 -1.24 -26.92 11.63
N ALA A 31 -2.54 -27.18 11.63
CA ALA A 31 -3.54 -26.17 11.40
C ALA A 31 -3.21 -25.12 12.44
N GLN A 32 -2.68 -23.98 11.98
CA GLN A 32 -2.46 -22.86 12.86
C GLN A 32 -3.77 -22.66 13.60
N PRO A 33 -3.75 -22.62 14.95
CA PRO A 33 -4.98 -22.47 15.71
C PRO A 33 -5.73 -21.28 15.13
N SER A 34 -6.98 -21.52 14.70
CA SER A 34 -7.79 -20.49 14.05
C SER A 34 -7.72 -19.23 14.89
N ALA A 35 -7.07 -18.21 14.35
CA ALA A 35 -6.82 -17.00 15.10
C ALA A 35 -8.17 -16.47 15.57
N LYS A 36 -8.31 -16.24 16.88
CA LYS A 36 -9.56 -15.68 17.45
C LYS A 36 -10.00 -14.48 16.60
N PRO A 37 -11.31 -14.38 16.25
CA PRO A 37 -11.83 -13.26 15.49
C PRO A 37 -11.34 -11.94 16.08
N VAL A 38 -10.79 -11.07 15.23
CA VAL A 38 -10.32 -9.76 15.66
C VAL A 38 -11.54 -8.94 16.08
N LYS A 39 -11.54 -8.44 17.31
CA LYS A 39 -12.62 -7.60 17.81
C LYS A 39 -12.56 -6.23 17.12
N PRO A 40 -13.64 -5.74 16.51
CA PRO A 40 -13.69 -4.40 15.97
C PRO A 40 -13.52 -3.34 17.05
N VAL A 41 -12.85 -2.24 16.72
CA VAL A 41 -12.71 -1.08 17.62
C VAL A 41 -14.05 -0.37 17.76
N ALA A 42 -14.39 0.03 18.98
CA ALA A 42 -15.57 0.84 19.27
C ALA A 42 -15.25 2.33 19.04
N TRP A 43 -15.32 2.76 17.79
CA TRP A 43 -15.06 4.15 17.41
C TRP A 43 -16.18 5.11 17.82
N LYS A 44 -15.78 6.34 18.18
CA LYS A 44 -16.67 7.48 18.42
C LYS A 44 -16.24 8.65 17.53
N ALA A 45 -17.19 9.48 17.12
CA ALA A 45 -16.86 10.72 16.40
C ALA A 45 -16.07 11.67 17.31
N VAL A 46 -15.12 12.42 16.74
CA VAL A 46 -14.43 13.49 17.46
C VAL A 46 -15.31 14.75 17.37
N GLU A 47 -15.98 15.12 18.46
CA GLU A 47 -16.99 16.19 18.49
C GLU A 47 -16.45 17.56 18.09
N SER A 48 -15.16 17.83 18.28
CA SER A 48 -14.52 19.08 17.88
C SER A 48 -14.29 19.23 16.38
N VAL A 49 -14.55 18.18 15.58
CA VAL A 49 -14.38 18.20 14.12
C VAL A 49 -15.72 18.38 13.43
N ASP A 50 -15.96 19.59 12.91
CA ASP A 50 -17.11 19.88 12.06
C ASP A 50 -16.86 19.41 10.61
N LEU A 51 -17.43 18.25 10.26
CA LEU A 51 -17.34 17.67 8.91
C LEU A 51 -18.04 18.53 7.87
N ALA A 52 -19.15 19.20 8.21
CA ALA A 52 -19.88 20.04 7.27
C ALA A 52 -19.07 21.28 6.94
N ALA A 53 -18.48 21.93 7.95
CA ALA A 53 -17.57 23.05 7.74
C ALA A 53 -16.30 22.66 6.98
N PHE A 54 -15.73 21.46 7.25
CA PHE A 54 -14.58 20.97 6.49
C PHE A 54 -14.92 20.73 5.02
N ASN A 55 -16.12 20.22 4.70
CA ASN A 55 -16.54 19.85 3.35
C ASN A 55 -17.35 20.95 2.62
N LYS A 56 -17.48 22.16 3.17
CA LYS A 56 -18.36 23.21 2.64
C LYS A 56 -18.02 23.71 1.23
N ASP A 57 -16.79 23.47 0.77
CA ASP A 57 -16.24 23.88 -0.52
C ASP A 57 -16.26 22.75 -1.58
N LEU A 58 -16.88 21.60 -1.27
CA LEU A 58 -17.10 20.54 -2.26
C LEU A 58 -18.02 21.01 -3.39
N VAL A 59 -17.68 20.65 -4.63
CA VAL A 59 -18.43 21.06 -5.82
C VAL A 59 -18.81 19.81 -6.62
N ALA A 60 -20.11 19.64 -6.89
CA ALA A 60 -20.60 18.53 -7.68
C ALA A 60 -19.91 18.45 -9.06
N GLY A 61 -19.69 17.25 -9.57
CA GLY A 61 -19.00 17.01 -10.83
C GLY A 61 -17.46 17.08 -10.79
N LYS A 62 -16.85 17.63 -9.74
CA LYS A 62 -15.39 17.60 -9.60
C LYS A 62 -14.90 16.23 -9.10
N PRO A 63 -13.70 15.78 -9.53
CA PRO A 63 -13.09 14.57 -8.98
C PRO A 63 -12.89 14.72 -7.47
N THR A 64 -13.37 13.74 -6.70
CA THR A 64 -13.37 13.77 -5.24
C THR A 64 -12.89 12.43 -4.71
N MET A 65 -12.03 12.43 -3.68
CA MET A 65 -11.71 11.25 -2.90
C MET A 65 -12.39 11.29 -1.54
N ASP A 66 -12.82 10.12 -1.07
CA ASP A 66 -13.30 9.96 0.31
C ASP A 66 -12.13 9.64 1.24
N VAL A 67 -12.05 10.36 2.36
CA VAL A 67 -11.08 10.12 3.41
C VAL A 67 -11.79 9.87 4.74
N VAL A 68 -11.37 8.83 5.45
CA VAL A 68 -11.78 8.52 6.82
C VAL A 68 -10.54 8.55 7.72
N VAL A 69 -10.67 9.14 8.91
CA VAL A 69 -9.60 9.24 9.89
C VAL A 69 -9.94 8.44 11.14
N TYR A 70 -8.99 7.64 11.61
CA TYR A 70 -9.05 6.92 12.88
C TYR A 70 -7.85 7.30 13.75
N ILE A 71 -8.11 7.77 14.98
CA ILE A 71 -7.07 8.15 15.94
C ILE A 71 -7.29 7.42 17.27
N PRO A 72 -6.42 6.48 17.66
CA PRO A 72 -6.46 5.84 18.97
C PRO A 72 -6.55 6.85 20.12
N SER A 73 -7.43 6.58 21.08
CA SER A 73 -7.55 7.40 22.31
C SER A 73 -6.63 6.93 23.43
N ASN A 74 -5.92 5.82 23.22
CA ASN A 74 -5.08 5.15 24.21
C ASN A 74 -3.62 5.03 23.74
N PHE A 75 -3.12 6.06 23.04
CA PHE A 75 -1.67 6.20 22.88
C PHE A 75 -0.97 6.24 24.24
N ASP A 76 0.25 5.73 24.29
CA ASP A 76 1.15 5.82 25.41
C ASP A 76 1.31 7.28 25.82
N PRO A 77 1.34 7.61 27.13
CA PRO A 77 1.35 9.00 27.60
C PRO A 77 2.50 9.87 27.08
N THR A 78 3.60 9.25 26.65
CA THR A 78 4.78 9.94 26.13
C THR A 78 4.73 10.16 24.61
N PHE A 79 3.74 9.60 23.91
CA PHE A 79 3.56 9.80 22.48
C PHE A 79 2.98 11.19 22.20
N ASN A 80 3.79 12.05 21.58
CA ASN A 80 3.45 13.44 21.27
C ASN A 80 3.70 13.80 19.80
N LYS A 81 3.88 12.79 18.93
CA LYS A 81 4.25 13.02 17.53
C LYS A 81 3.06 13.30 16.61
N LEU A 82 1.84 12.97 17.05
CA LEU A 82 0.61 13.15 16.28
C LEU A 82 -0.56 13.40 17.22
N THR A 83 -1.33 14.44 16.94
CA THR A 83 -2.58 14.79 17.61
C THR A 83 -3.73 14.91 16.61
N ALA A 84 -4.97 14.86 17.09
CA ALA A 84 -6.14 15.08 16.24
C ALA A 84 -6.12 16.46 15.54
N ALA A 85 -5.63 17.48 16.23
CA ALA A 85 -5.46 18.82 15.64
C ALA A 85 -4.44 18.81 14.50
N GLN A 86 -3.26 18.21 14.70
CA GLN A 86 -2.23 18.09 13.65
C GLN A 86 -2.72 17.30 12.43
N MET A 87 -3.47 16.21 12.66
CA MET A 87 -4.09 15.44 11.57
C MET A 87 -5.08 16.28 10.77
N LEU A 88 -5.94 17.06 11.45
CA LEU A 88 -6.91 17.92 10.79
C LEU A 88 -6.23 19.06 10.00
N GLU A 89 -5.17 19.67 10.55
CA GLU A 89 -4.36 20.66 9.83
C GLU A 89 -3.65 20.05 8.61
N GLY A 90 -3.09 18.84 8.74
CA GLY A 90 -2.50 18.11 7.62
C GLY A 90 -3.50 17.84 6.49
N LEU A 91 -4.75 17.52 6.84
CA LEU A 91 -5.84 17.35 5.87
C LEU A 91 -6.26 18.68 5.21
N ARG A 92 -6.29 19.80 5.96
CA ARG A 92 -6.54 21.14 5.40
C ARG A 92 -5.45 21.52 4.40
N ALA A 93 -4.19 21.29 4.76
CA ALA A 93 -3.06 21.51 3.87
C ALA A 93 -3.14 20.61 2.63
N ALA A 94 -3.50 19.33 2.79
CA ALA A 94 -3.70 18.44 1.65
C ALA A 94 -4.77 18.98 0.69
N LYS A 95 -5.89 19.51 1.18
CA LYS A 95 -6.89 20.17 0.32
C LYS A 95 -6.30 21.33 -0.47
N GLU A 96 -5.42 22.13 0.13
CA GLU A 96 -4.75 23.24 -0.55
C GLU A 96 -3.80 22.75 -1.64
N ILE A 97 -3.00 21.72 -1.35
CA ILE A 97 -2.02 21.12 -2.25
C ILE A 97 -2.70 20.47 -3.46
N TYR A 98 -3.80 19.74 -3.25
CA TYR A 98 -4.54 19.10 -4.35
C TYR A 98 -5.40 20.08 -5.15
N ARG A 99 -5.75 21.26 -4.61
CA ARG A 99 -6.65 22.23 -5.26
C ARG A 99 -6.27 22.58 -6.71
N PRO A 100 -5.00 22.83 -7.08
CA PRO A 100 -4.63 23.17 -8.46
C PRO A 100 -4.92 22.05 -9.46
N THR A 101 -4.98 20.79 -9.02
CA THR A 101 -5.33 19.63 -9.87
C THR A 101 -6.84 19.52 -10.15
N GLY A 102 -7.66 20.30 -9.44
CA GLY A 102 -9.12 20.20 -9.47
C GLY A 102 -9.69 19.05 -8.62
N VAL A 103 -8.85 18.22 -8.00
CA VAL A 103 -9.26 17.14 -7.10
C VAL A 103 -9.66 17.68 -5.72
N GLN A 104 -10.73 17.13 -5.16
CA GLN A 104 -11.27 17.49 -3.85
C GLN A 104 -11.11 16.35 -2.84
N ILE A 105 -10.99 16.71 -1.56
CA ILE A 105 -11.01 15.75 -0.45
C ILE A 105 -12.32 15.91 0.30
N ASN A 106 -13.11 14.85 0.35
CA ASN A 106 -14.29 14.71 1.18
C ASN A 106 -13.92 13.97 2.47
N LEU A 107 -13.90 14.67 3.60
CA LEU A 107 -13.69 14.05 4.91
C LEU A 107 -15.00 13.42 5.38
N VAL A 108 -15.07 12.09 5.30
CA VAL A 108 -16.29 11.31 5.54
C VAL A 108 -16.51 11.06 7.03
N ALA A 109 -15.44 10.79 7.76
CA ALA A 109 -15.50 10.56 9.20
C ALA A 109 -14.15 10.88 9.84
N PHE A 110 -14.21 11.39 11.07
CA PHE A 110 -13.04 11.62 11.92
C PHE A 110 -13.36 11.03 13.29
N LYS A 111 -12.67 9.94 13.65
CA LYS A 111 -13.07 9.07 14.76
C LYS A 111 -11.93 8.79 15.72
N THR A 112 -12.28 8.58 16.99
CA THR A 112 -11.38 8.17 18.06
C THR A 112 -11.94 7.04 18.91
N GLY A 113 -11.08 6.25 19.52
CA GLY A 113 -11.46 5.07 20.28
C GLY A 113 -10.23 4.30 20.77
N ALA A 114 -10.41 3.49 21.81
CA ALA A 114 -9.32 2.67 22.33
C ALA A 114 -9.11 1.43 21.45
N ILE A 115 -7.87 1.21 21.01
CA ILE A 115 -7.48 0.03 20.24
C ILE A 115 -6.79 -1.00 21.15
N ASP A 116 -6.61 -2.23 20.66
CA ASP A 116 -5.73 -3.20 21.31
C ASP A 116 -4.29 -2.63 21.35
N PRO A 117 -3.66 -2.50 22.54
CA PRO A 117 -2.32 -1.92 22.64
C PRO A 117 -1.26 -2.61 21.77
N ARG A 118 -1.44 -3.89 21.43
CA ARG A 118 -0.55 -4.62 20.52
C ARG A 118 -0.53 -4.07 19.11
N PHE A 119 -1.52 -3.26 18.73
CA PHE A 119 -1.59 -2.62 17.42
C PHE A 119 -1.15 -1.15 17.43
N LEU A 120 -0.76 -0.59 18.59
CA LEU A 120 -0.21 0.78 18.64
C LEU A 120 1.09 0.91 17.85
N ALA A 121 1.87 -0.17 17.75
CA ALA A 121 3.06 -0.27 16.91
C ALA A 121 2.97 -1.55 16.08
N ILE A 122 3.25 -1.47 14.78
CA ILE A 122 3.21 -2.63 13.88
C ILE A 122 4.45 -2.73 13.00
N GLN A 123 4.78 -3.96 12.58
CA GLN A 123 5.60 -4.18 11.40
C GLN A 123 4.69 -4.24 10.17
N ALA A 124 4.96 -3.39 9.19
CA ALA A 124 4.09 -3.19 8.03
C ALA A 124 4.01 -4.43 7.14
N ASN A 125 5.16 -4.94 6.71
CA ASN A 125 5.27 -6.08 5.79
C ASN A 125 6.19 -7.17 6.32
N GLU A 126 6.02 -8.37 5.79
CA GLU A 126 7.01 -9.44 5.92
C GLU A 126 8.37 -8.98 5.38
N ILE A 127 9.45 -9.57 5.90
CA ILE A 127 10.81 -9.24 5.45
C ILE A 127 10.90 -9.58 3.95
N PRO A 128 11.23 -8.60 3.08
CA PRO A 128 11.30 -8.84 1.65
C PRO A 128 12.34 -9.90 1.31
N ARG A 129 12.07 -10.67 0.25
CA ARG A 129 13.09 -11.53 -0.38
C ARG A 129 14.15 -10.66 -1.04
N ILE A 130 15.38 -11.15 -1.09
CA ILE A 130 16.45 -10.60 -1.93
C ILE A 130 15.94 -10.41 -3.37
N PRO A 131 16.04 -9.19 -3.96
CA PRO A 131 15.59 -8.93 -5.31
C PRO A 131 16.26 -9.83 -6.36
N ASP A 132 15.49 -10.24 -7.36
CA ASP A 132 15.85 -11.36 -8.22
C ASP A 132 16.88 -11.07 -9.31
N THR A 133 17.23 -9.80 -9.58
CA THR A 133 18.24 -9.47 -10.61
C THR A 133 18.43 -7.95 -10.77
N GLU A 134 19.55 -7.53 -11.34
CA GLU A 134 19.78 -6.16 -11.82
C GLU A 134 19.09 -5.82 -13.16
N TYR A 135 18.50 -6.81 -13.85
CA TYR A 135 17.92 -6.64 -15.19
C TYR A 135 16.52 -6.02 -15.20
N ILE A 136 15.86 -5.91 -14.03
CA ILE A 136 14.51 -5.35 -13.92
C ILE A 136 14.49 -4.20 -12.95
N ASN A 137 13.59 -3.24 -13.18
CA ASN A 137 13.38 -2.15 -12.24
C ASN A 137 12.57 -2.61 -11.01
N MET A 138 12.58 -1.79 -9.95
CA MET A 138 11.89 -2.12 -8.70
C MET A 138 10.40 -2.40 -8.87
N TYR A 139 9.72 -1.73 -9.81
CA TYR A 139 8.28 -1.90 -9.99
C TYR A 139 7.95 -3.24 -10.64
N GLU A 140 8.76 -3.70 -11.59
CA GLU A 140 8.65 -5.05 -12.14
C GLU A 140 9.00 -6.09 -11.06
N GLY A 141 10.04 -5.83 -10.27
CA GLY A 141 10.40 -6.65 -9.11
C GLY A 141 9.23 -6.82 -8.13
N ASN A 142 8.58 -5.73 -7.74
CA ASN A 142 7.42 -5.73 -6.85
C ASN A 142 6.18 -6.41 -7.46
N THR A 143 6.08 -6.48 -8.79
CA THR A 143 4.99 -7.21 -9.44
C THR A 143 5.23 -8.73 -9.37
N ARG A 144 6.49 -9.18 -9.49
CA ARG A 144 6.87 -10.59 -9.37
C ARG A 144 6.84 -11.08 -7.93
N HIS A 145 7.29 -10.23 -7.01
CA HIS A 145 7.42 -10.52 -5.58
C HIS A 145 6.89 -9.34 -4.75
N PRO A 146 5.55 -9.18 -4.69
CA PRO A 146 4.95 -8.09 -3.96
C PRO A 146 5.25 -8.17 -2.46
N SER A 147 5.22 -7.01 -1.81
CA SER A 147 5.21 -6.94 -0.35
C SER A 147 3.92 -7.54 0.19
N GLU A 148 4.02 -8.30 1.28
CA GLU A 148 2.88 -8.89 1.98
C GLU A 148 2.75 -8.27 3.36
N LEU A 149 1.51 -7.99 3.78
CA LEU A 149 1.26 -7.53 5.15
C LEU A 149 1.66 -8.62 6.14
N THR A 150 2.24 -8.22 7.27
CA THR A 150 2.34 -9.15 8.40
C THR A 150 0.95 -9.53 8.91
N ASP A 151 0.84 -10.71 9.54
CA ASP A 151 -0.39 -11.11 10.24
C ASP A 151 -0.85 -10.06 11.25
N MET A 152 0.08 -9.38 11.92
CA MET A 152 -0.23 -8.32 12.87
C MET A 152 -0.80 -7.08 12.17
N ALA A 153 -0.19 -6.62 11.08
CA ALA A 153 -0.69 -5.47 10.31
C ALA A 153 -2.08 -5.75 9.72
N ARG A 154 -2.28 -6.94 9.14
CA ARG A 154 -3.60 -7.36 8.62
C ARG A 154 -4.66 -7.32 9.71
N ARG A 155 -4.38 -7.91 10.87
CA ARG A 155 -5.33 -7.93 12.01
C ARG A 155 -5.56 -6.54 12.60
N ALA A 156 -4.55 -5.67 12.61
CA ALA A 156 -4.74 -4.27 13.02
C ALA A 156 -5.76 -3.58 12.12
N PHE A 157 -5.63 -3.72 10.80
CA PHE A 157 -6.57 -3.13 9.83
C PHE A 157 -7.97 -3.74 9.91
N GLU A 158 -8.09 -5.06 10.08
CA GLU A 158 -9.36 -5.74 10.33
C GLU A 158 -10.06 -5.25 11.60
N SER A 159 -9.30 -4.89 12.64
CA SER A 159 -9.85 -4.32 13.88
C SER A 159 -10.32 -2.88 13.71
N MET A 160 -9.52 -2.07 13.02
CA MET A 160 -9.66 -0.61 13.01
C MET A 160 -10.54 -0.09 11.88
N ILE A 161 -10.52 -0.70 10.70
CA ILE A 161 -11.25 -0.19 9.55
C ILE A 161 -12.69 -0.71 9.59
N GLU A 162 -13.65 0.18 9.85
CA GLU A 162 -15.07 -0.16 9.82
C GLU A 162 -15.49 -0.64 8.42
N PRO A 163 -16.31 -1.70 8.31
CA PRO A 163 -16.87 -2.13 7.03
C PRO A 163 -17.67 -1.02 6.34
N ARG A 164 -17.41 -0.78 5.05
CA ARG A 164 -18.14 0.18 4.22
C ARG A 164 -18.41 -0.40 2.84
N LYS A 165 -19.50 0.06 2.21
CA LYS A 165 -19.89 -0.34 0.85
C LYS A 165 -18.77 -0.09 -0.16
N ASP A 166 -18.17 1.10 -0.10
CA ASP A 166 -17.10 1.54 -1.00
C ASP A 166 -15.73 1.46 -0.31
N SER A 167 -15.53 0.45 0.57
CA SER A 167 -14.34 0.37 1.41
C SER A 167 -13.05 0.33 0.59
N ASP A 168 -13.10 -0.33 -0.56
CA ASP A 168 -12.01 -0.47 -1.52
C ASP A 168 -11.74 0.80 -2.33
N ARG A 169 -12.55 1.84 -2.14
CA ARG A 169 -12.45 3.14 -2.84
C ARG A 169 -12.29 4.31 -1.86
N THR A 170 -12.15 4.01 -0.58
CA THR A 170 -12.00 4.98 0.50
C THR A 170 -10.56 4.98 0.99
N ILE A 171 -10.00 6.16 1.24
CA ILE A 171 -8.70 6.33 1.89
C ILE A 171 -8.90 6.30 3.40
N TYR A 172 -8.11 5.50 4.11
CA TYR A 172 -8.13 5.45 5.58
C TYR A 172 -6.83 5.97 6.14
N LEU A 173 -6.88 7.11 6.83
CA LEU A 173 -5.76 7.61 7.62
C LEU A 173 -5.87 7.02 9.03
N VAL A 174 -4.96 6.11 9.37
CA VAL A 174 -4.93 5.43 10.67
C VAL A 174 -3.73 5.94 11.45
N ALA A 175 -3.97 6.63 12.56
CA ALA A 175 -2.89 7.08 13.42
C ALA A 175 -2.35 5.92 14.27
N LEU A 176 -1.04 5.70 14.26
CA LEU A 176 -0.32 4.71 15.07
C LEU A 176 0.87 5.38 15.77
N GLN A 177 1.49 4.71 16.75
CA GLN A 177 2.71 5.22 17.40
C GLN A 177 3.97 4.93 16.62
N ASP A 178 3.98 3.79 15.92
CA ASP A 178 5.12 3.33 15.18
C ASP A 178 4.70 2.38 14.08
N VAL A 179 5.30 2.55 12.91
CA VAL A 179 5.18 1.61 11.81
C VAL A 179 6.57 1.32 11.32
N ILE A 180 6.98 0.07 11.47
CA ILE A 180 8.29 -0.40 11.08
C ILE A 180 8.16 -1.11 9.73
N MET A 181 8.87 -0.61 8.73
CA MET A 181 8.93 -1.19 7.40
C MET A 181 10.30 -1.85 7.20
N PRO A 182 10.38 -3.19 7.08
CA PRO A 182 11.59 -3.84 6.59
C PRO A 182 11.75 -3.59 5.10
N PHE A 183 12.93 -3.14 4.69
CA PHE A 183 13.36 -3.16 3.29
C PHE A 183 14.78 -3.69 3.16
N LEU A 184 15.11 -4.12 1.95
CA LEU A 184 16.44 -4.57 1.63
C LEU A 184 17.24 -3.46 0.97
N ASP A 185 18.46 -3.28 1.46
CA ASP A 185 19.43 -2.35 0.90
C ASP A 185 20.78 -3.02 0.75
N ARG A 186 21.59 -2.54 -0.21
CA ARG A 186 22.92 -3.08 -0.44
C ARG A 186 23.91 -2.42 0.51
N SER A 187 24.64 -3.22 1.29
CA SER A 187 25.62 -2.67 2.25
C SER A 187 26.94 -2.26 1.62
N ASP A 188 27.35 -2.93 0.54
CA ASP A 188 28.68 -2.79 -0.08
C ASP A 188 28.64 -3.00 -1.61
N GLY A 189 27.46 -2.83 -2.22
CA GLY A 189 27.27 -3.10 -3.64
C GLY A 189 27.33 -4.59 -4.00
N ARG A 190 27.36 -5.54 -3.07
CA ARG A 190 27.25 -6.99 -3.36
C ARG A 190 26.30 -7.71 -2.41
N ASN A 191 26.37 -7.37 -1.14
CA ASN A 191 25.61 -7.99 -0.07
C ASN A 191 24.31 -7.21 0.20
N TRP A 192 23.25 -7.96 0.43
CA TRP A 192 21.96 -7.42 0.85
C TRP A 192 21.87 -7.41 2.38
N THR A 193 21.33 -6.33 2.91
CA THR A 193 21.06 -6.15 4.33
C THR A 193 19.61 -5.76 4.53
N VAL A 194 19.00 -6.29 5.58
CA VAL A 194 17.68 -5.85 6.00
C VAL A 194 17.85 -4.57 6.81
N LYS A 195 17.23 -3.49 6.34
CA LYS A 195 17.06 -2.25 7.10
C LYS A 195 15.64 -2.21 7.65
N MET A 196 15.53 -1.99 8.96
CA MET A 196 14.26 -1.76 9.64
C MET A 196 14.08 -0.25 9.78
N VAL A 197 13.13 0.33 9.05
CA VAL A 197 12.90 1.78 9.08
C VAL A 197 11.58 2.11 9.74
N ARG A 198 11.64 3.05 10.70
CA ARG A 198 10.47 3.67 11.31
C ARG A 198 9.98 4.76 10.36
N THR A 199 8.74 4.66 9.93
CA THR A 199 8.16 5.65 9.02
C THR A 199 7.71 6.89 9.79
N GLY A 200 7.34 7.97 9.10
CA GLY A 200 6.47 9.03 9.67
C GLY A 200 5.03 8.97 9.12
N GLY A 201 4.90 8.28 7.99
CA GLY A 201 3.67 7.84 7.36
C GLY A 201 4.01 6.68 6.41
N LEU A 202 3.05 5.79 6.17
CA LEU A 202 3.20 4.71 5.21
C LEU A 202 1.89 4.50 4.47
N SER A 203 1.93 4.71 3.16
CA SER A 203 0.74 4.60 2.32
C SER A 203 0.34 3.17 1.94
N PHE A 204 1.13 2.13 2.24
CA PHE A 204 0.89 0.75 1.77
C PHE A 204 0.52 0.67 0.26
N PRO A 205 1.31 1.28 -0.64
CA PRO A 205 0.86 1.56 -2.00
C PRO A 205 0.72 0.30 -2.85
N SER A 206 -0.25 0.30 -3.78
CA SER A 206 -0.56 -0.88 -4.60
C SER A 206 0.59 -1.27 -5.52
N TYR A 207 1.45 -0.33 -5.94
CA TYR A 207 2.65 -0.63 -6.73
C TYR A 207 3.68 -1.50 -6.00
N SER A 208 3.63 -1.56 -4.66
CA SER A 208 4.49 -2.43 -3.84
C SER A 208 3.75 -3.66 -3.33
N TYR A 209 2.49 -3.49 -2.95
CA TYR A 209 1.63 -4.54 -2.38
C TYR A 209 0.67 -5.13 -3.43
N TYR A 210 1.16 -5.35 -4.64
CA TYR A 210 0.36 -5.72 -5.81
C TYR A 210 -0.56 -6.92 -5.50
N GLY A 211 -1.86 -6.65 -5.37
CA GLY A 211 -2.89 -7.65 -5.06
C GLY A 211 -2.83 -8.29 -3.66
N THR A 212 -1.88 -7.94 -2.80
CA THR A 212 -1.66 -8.65 -1.51
C THR A 212 -2.44 -8.07 -0.34
N ILE A 213 -2.84 -6.80 -0.39
CA ILE A 213 -3.69 -6.21 0.65
C ILE A 213 -5.16 -6.57 0.37
N PRO A 214 -5.90 -7.10 1.36
CA PRO A 214 -7.33 -7.36 1.20
C PRO A 214 -8.07 -6.12 0.69
N ARG A 215 -8.96 -6.32 -0.28
CA ARG A 215 -9.59 -5.24 -1.05
C ARG A 215 -10.28 -4.19 -0.16
N ALA A 216 -10.88 -4.58 0.97
CA ALA A 216 -11.52 -3.67 1.91
C ALA A 216 -10.56 -2.68 2.59
N TYR A 217 -9.27 -3.01 2.66
CA TYR A 217 -8.26 -2.24 3.39
C TYR A 217 -7.21 -1.62 2.48
N ARG A 218 -7.31 -1.82 1.16
CA ARG A 218 -6.29 -1.38 0.19
C ARG A 218 -6.05 0.14 0.17
N GLY A 219 -7.00 0.94 0.68
CA GLY A 219 -6.87 2.39 0.84
C GLY A 219 -6.20 2.85 2.13
N VAL A 220 -5.69 1.93 2.97
CA VAL A 220 -5.05 2.28 4.24
C VAL A 220 -3.76 3.08 4.04
N ILE A 221 -3.58 4.07 4.89
CA ILE A 221 -2.40 4.90 5.07
C ILE A 221 -2.22 5.04 6.58
N THR A 222 -1.04 4.70 7.11
CA THR A 222 -0.72 4.96 8.51
C THR A 222 0.01 6.27 8.65
N LEU A 223 -0.22 6.98 9.75
CA LEU A 223 0.51 8.19 10.10
C LEU A 223 0.94 8.09 11.57
N ASP A 224 2.21 8.36 11.84
CA ASP A 224 2.77 8.24 13.19
C ASP A 224 3.58 9.48 13.59
N ASN A 225 3.92 10.35 12.64
CA ASN A 225 4.65 11.57 12.92
C ASN A 225 4.22 12.77 12.05
N LEU A 226 3.53 13.73 12.69
CA LEU A 226 3.22 15.05 12.15
C LEU A 226 3.85 16.19 12.98
N SER A 227 4.82 15.85 13.84
CA SER A 227 5.43 16.82 14.77
C SER A 227 6.52 17.68 14.14
N THR A 228 7.08 17.26 13.00
CA THR A 228 8.16 17.99 12.33
C THR A 228 7.58 19.15 11.52
N PRO A 229 7.72 20.42 11.96
CA PRO A 229 6.96 21.53 11.38
C PRO A 229 7.25 21.76 9.89
N SER A 230 8.50 21.53 9.46
CA SER A 230 8.92 21.67 8.07
C SER A 230 8.27 20.66 7.10
N ARG A 231 7.72 19.56 7.62
CA ARG A 231 7.11 18.48 6.82
C ARG A 231 5.63 18.29 7.08
N ALA A 232 5.14 18.69 8.26
CA ALA A 232 3.77 18.44 8.74
C ALA A 232 2.68 18.83 7.73
N ARG A 233 2.88 19.96 7.05
CA ARG A 233 1.96 20.46 6.01
C ARG A 233 1.76 19.46 4.87
N ARG A 234 2.81 18.73 4.51
CA ARG A 234 2.86 17.91 3.30
C ARG A 234 2.73 16.43 3.54
N THR A 235 3.10 15.92 4.71
CA THR A 235 3.12 14.48 5.01
C THR A 235 1.80 13.81 4.63
N VAL A 236 0.66 14.35 5.05
CA VAL A 236 -0.66 13.78 4.69
C VAL A 236 -0.89 13.77 3.17
N ALA A 237 -0.58 14.88 2.49
CA ALA A 237 -0.76 14.99 1.04
C ALA A 237 0.16 14.04 0.26
N HIS A 238 1.40 13.87 0.74
CA HIS A 238 2.43 13.00 0.20
C HIS A 238 2.04 11.52 0.29
N GLU A 239 1.61 11.07 1.47
CA GLU A 239 1.14 9.69 1.65
C GLU A 239 -0.13 9.39 0.84
N ILE A 240 -1.07 10.35 0.78
CA ILE A 240 -2.21 10.25 -0.13
C ILE A 240 -1.70 10.13 -1.57
N GLY A 241 -0.68 10.89 -1.95
CA GLY A 241 -0.08 10.89 -3.28
C GLY A 241 0.43 9.51 -3.68
N HIS A 242 1.21 8.85 -2.82
CA HIS A 242 1.67 7.48 -3.05
C HIS A 242 0.51 6.52 -3.29
N LYS A 243 -0.61 6.70 -2.59
CA LYS A 243 -1.81 5.87 -2.74
C LYS A 243 -2.59 6.16 -4.02
N VAL A 244 -2.90 7.42 -4.29
CA VAL A 244 -3.85 7.80 -5.33
C VAL A 244 -3.20 7.96 -6.70
N MET A 245 -1.95 8.43 -6.76
CA MET A 245 -1.16 8.46 -8.00
C MET A 245 -0.47 7.12 -8.27
N ASN A 246 -0.32 6.29 -7.23
CA ASN A 246 0.32 4.98 -7.29
C ASN A 246 1.75 5.06 -7.85
N VAL A 247 2.55 5.96 -7.29
CA VAL A 247 3.95 6.20 -7.66
C VAL A 247 4.82 6.25 -6.40
N SER A 248 6.09 5.88 -6.50
CA SER A 248 7.10 6.04 -5.44
C SER A 248 7.68 7.46 -5.44
N HIS A 249 8.84 7.66 -4.82
CA HIS A 249 9.53 8.96 -4.83
C HIS A 249 10.15 9.22 -6.20
N GLU A 250 9.35 9.77 -7.10
CA GLU A 250 9.77 10.18 -8.43
C GLU A 250 9.24 11.57 -8.76
N TYR A 251 9.97 12.32 -9.59
CA TYR A 251 9.56 13.67 -10.02
C TYR A 251 10.46 14.15 -11.15
N LYS A 252 9.87 14.54 -12.29
CA LYS A 252 10.61 14.99 -13.48
C LYS A 252 11.73 14.00 -13.86
N THR A 253 12.97 14.45 -13.82
CA THR A 253 14.17 13.66 -14.14
C THR A 253 14.56 12.69 -13.02
N THR A 254 14.03 12.86 -11.82
CA THR A 254 14.26 11.97 -10.68
C THR A 254 13.46 10.69 -10.86
N GLY A 255 14.17 9.57 -10.98
CA GLY A 255 13.58 8.23 -11.02
C GLY A 255 13.07 7.77 -9.65
N PRO A 256 12.21 6.75 -9.62
CA PRO A 256 11.65 6.22 -8.38
C PRO A 256 12.75 5.64 -7.50
N ALA A 257 12.67 5.89 -6.19
CA ALA A 257 13.47 5.24 -5.16
C ALA A 257 12.75 5.20 -3.80
N HIS A 258 13.29 4.40 -2.87
CA HIS A 258 12.74 4.30 -1.52
C HIS A 258 12.82 5.61 -0.73
N GLU A 259 13.89 6.38 -0.88
CA GLU A 259 14.04 7.70 -0.24
C GLU A 259 14.75 8.65 -1.20
N VAL A 260 14.12 9.78 -1.54
CA VAL A 260 14.75 10.81 -2.38
C VAL A 260 14.53 12.21 -1.80
N TYR A 261 15.62 12.82 -1.34
CA TYR A 261 15.66 14.19 -0.86
C TYR A 261 16.10 15.12 -1.99
N ALA A 262 15.13 15.72 -2.67
CA ALA A 262 15.36 16.71 -3.71
C ALA A 262 14.24 17.74 -3.74
N ASP A 263 14.55 18.94 -4.25
CA ASP A 263 13.61 20.05 -4.33
C ASP A 263 12.57 19.86 -5.45
N GLY A 264 11.37 20.39 -5.21
CA GLY A 264 10.23 20.26 -6.12
C GLY A 264 9.48 18.94 -5.96
N GLY A 265 8.24 18.91 -6.47
CA GLY A 265 7.37 17.75 -6.49
C GLY A 265 6.77 17.36 -5.15
N LEU A 266 5.47 17.10 -5.13
CA LEU A 266 4.80 16.55 -3.95
C LEU A 266 5.44 15.23 -3.50
N MET A 267 5.90 14.41 -4.44
CA MET A 267 6.38 13.03 -4.22
C MET A 267 7.85 12.92 -3.82
N LEU A 268 8.57 14.02 -3.57
CA LEU A 268 9.93 14.00 -3.04
C LEU A 268 9.97 14.50 -1.60
N TYR A 269 11.01 14.15 -0.84
CA TYR A 269 11.17 14.58 0.56
C TYR A 269 11.64 16.05 0.72
N GLY A 270 11.76 16.82 -0.36
CA GLY A 270 12.15 18.25 -0.35
C GLY A 270 11.05 19.16 0.21
N ALA A 271 10.80 20.33 -0.40
CA ALA A 271 9.72 21.25 -0.01
C ALA A 271 8.56 21.37 -1.03
N GLY A 272 8.65 20.70 -2.19
CA GLY A 272 7.72 20.89 -3.30
C GLY A 272 6.30 20.36 -3.07
N GLU A 273 5.30 21.05 -3.60
CA GLU A 273 3.88 20.69 -3.48
C GLU A 273 3.22 20.41 -4.84
N ASP A 274 3.98 20.52 -5.94
CA ASP A 274 3.41 20.42 -7.28
C ASP A 274 3.14 18.96 -7.70
N ILE A 275 2.02 18.81 -8.41
CA ILE A 275 1.58 17.57 -9.05
C ILE A 275 1.56 17.84 -10.56
N PRO A 276 2.69 17.64 -11.26
CA PRO A 276 2.82 18.05 -12.65
C PRO A 276 2.07 17.11 -13.61
N SER A 277 1.72 17.64 -14.78
CA SER A 277 1.11 16.90 -15.89
C SER A 277 2.13 16.51 -16.94
N GLY A 278 1.75 15.60 -17.84
CA GLY A 278 2.52 15.22 -19.01
C GLY A 278 3.75 14.35 -18.71
N ALA A 279 4.42 13.93 -19.77
CA ALA A 279 5.62 13.08 -19.68
C ALA A 279 6.74 13.72 -18.84
N GLU A 280 6.95 15.03 -18.99
CA GLU A 280 7.94 15.78 -18.20
C GLU A 280 7.60 15.77 -16.70
N GLY A 281 6.31 15.73 -16.35
CA GLY A 281 5.82 15.54 -14.99
C GLY A 281 5.70 14.08 -14.55
N ARG A 282 6.21 13.13 -15.35
CA ARG A 282 6.03 11.68 -15.15
C ARG A 282 4.56 11.26 -14.99
N TRP A 283 3.65 12.00 -15.61
CA TRP A 283 2.22 11.74 -15.65
C TRP A 283 1.50 11.77 -14.28
N HIS A 284 2.02 12.49 -13.29
CA HIS A 284 1.45 12.50 -11.94
C HIS A 284 -0.03 12.94 -11.94
N LEU A 285 -0.36 14.05 -12.62
CA LEU A 285 -1.73 14.54 -12.70
C LEU A 285 -2.65 13.54 -13.40
N GLU A 286 -2.21 12.94 -14.51
CA GLU A 286 -3.03 12.02 -15.27
C GLU A 286 -3.29 10.73 -14.49
N ARG A 287 -2.29 10.21 -13.78
CA ARG A 287 -2.45 9.05 -12.87
C ARG A 287 -3.38 9.38 -11.72
N LEU A 288 -3.23 10.57 -11.10
CA LEU A 288 -4.15 11.07 -10.08
C LEU A 288 -5.60 11.04 -10.62
N LEU A 289 -5.85 11.62 -11.79
CA LEU A 289 -7.19 11.74 -12.36
C LEU A 289 -7.81 10.41 -12.80
N LEU A 290 -6.99 9.38 -13.07
CA LEU A 290 -7.41 8.01 -13.36
C LEU A 290 -7.62 7.16 -12.10
N SER A 291 -7.21 7.66 -10.93
CA SER A 291 -7.17 6.88 -9.69
C SER A 291 -8.52 6.23 -9.35
N PRO A 292 -8.53 4.93 -8.98
CA PRO A 292 -9.73 4.24 -8.51
C PRO A 292 -10.40 4.91 -7.31
N TYR A 293 -9.65 5.67 -6.51
CA TYR A 293 -10.12 6.37 -5.32
C TYR A 293 -10.88 7.68 -5.61
N LEU A 294 -10.98 8.07 -6.89
CA LEU A 294 -11.72 9.26 -7.30
C LEU A 294 -13.10 8.90 -7.84
N TYR A 295 -14.07 9.72 -7.48
CA TYR A 295 -15.41 9.73 -8.05
C TYR A 295 -15.84 11.14 -8.43
N ARG A 296 -16.91 11.24 -9.22
CA ARG A 296 -17.66 12.47 -9.42
C ARG A 296 -19.07 12.30 -8.85
N LEU A 297 -19.54 13.29 -8.09
CA LEU A 297 -20.94 13.32 -7.68
C LEU A 297 -21.82 13.65 -8.89
N ARG A 298 -22.79 12.77 -9.15
CA ARG A 298 -23.88 13.02 -10.09
C ARG A 298 -24.91 13.96 -9.48
N PRO A 299 -25.77 14.63 -10.30
CA PRO A 299 -26.83 15.51 -9.80
C PRO A 299 -27.79 14.85 -8.81
N ASN A 300 -28.00 13.53 -8.91
CA ASN A 300 -28.84 12.76 -8.00
C ASN A 300 -28.13 12.31 -6.70
N GLY A 301 -26.94 12.84 -6.41
CA GLY A 301 -26.13 12.50 -5.23
C GLY A 301 -25.38 11.16 -5.31
N THR A 302 -25.53 10.39 -6.39
CA THR A 302 -24.81 9.12 -6.54
C THR A 302 -23.35 9.34 -6.98
N LYS A 303 -22.45 8.47 -6.52
CA LYS A 303 -21.04 8.50 -6.89
C LYS A 303 -20.80 7.76 -8.19
N GLN A 304 -20.16 8.43 -9.15
CA GLN A 304 -19.58 7.78 -10.32
C GLN A 304 -18.08 7.63 -10.10
N TRP A 305 -17.67 6.45 -9.64
CA TRP A 305 -16.27 6.10 -9.45
C TRP A 305 -15.54 5.97 -10.78
N ASN A 306 -14.25 6.30 -10.77
CA ASN A 306 -13.33 5.88 -11.82
C ASN A 306 -13.24 4.34 -11.89
N PRO A 307 -12.83 3.77 -13.03
CA PRO A 307 -12.59 2.33 -13.15
C PRO A 307 -11.67 1.78 -12.05
N ASP A 308 -11.81 0.50 -11.73
CA ASP A 308 -10.81 -0.16 -10.87
C ASP A 308 -9.49 -0.37 -11.59
N TYR A 309 -8.47 -0.71 -10.82
CA TYR A 309 -7.28 -1.37 -11.32
C TYR A 309 -7.65 -2.58 -12.18
N LYS A 310 -6.96 -2.74 -13.31
CA LYS A 310 -7.19 -3.87 -14.21
C LYS A 310 -6.36 -5.07 -13.84
N ASP A 311 -5.23 -4.83 -13.15
CA ASP A 311 -4.29 -5.85 -12.73
C ASP A 311 -3.72 -5.46 -11.37
N GLY A 312 -4.57 -5.47 -10.33
CA GLY A 312 -4.16 -5.34 -8.92
C GLY A 312 -3.44 -4.04 -8.51
N GLY A 313 -3.28 -3.06 -9.40
CA GLY A 313 -2.70 -1.75 -9.11
C GLY A 313 -1.17 -1.74 -9.04
N HIS A 314 -0.47 -2.64 -9.74
CA HIS A 314 0.98 -2.48 -9.89
C HIS A 314 1.32 -1.18 -10.67
N TYR A 315 2.57 -0.74 -10.67
CA TYR A 315 2.94 0.56 -11.27
C TYR A 315 2.57 0.68 -12.77
N TYR A 316 2.68 -0.44 -13.49
CA TYR A 316 2.38 -0.59 -14.91
C TYR A 316 0.94 -1.11 -15.18
N ASP A 317 0.03 -1.01 -14.21
CA ASP A 317 -1.35 -1.51 -14.35
C ASP A 317 -1.98 -0.98 -15.67
N PRO A 318 -2.65 -1.84 -16.47
CA PRO A 318 -3.25 -1.43 -17.74
C PRO A 318 -4.33 -0.33 -17.62
N LEU A 319 -4.75 0.07 -16.42
CA LEU A 319 -5.50 1.28 -16.15
C LEU A 319 -4.76 2.53 -16.66
N TYR A 320 -3.45 2.61 -16.47
CA TYR A 320 -2.65 3.79 -16.77
C TYR A 320 -2.25 3.90 -18.26
N GLY A 321 -2.27 2.80 -19.00
CA GLY A 321 -1.92 2.78 -20.42
C GLY A 321 -0.50 3.31 -20.67
N ASP A 322 -0.38 4.42 -21.40
CA ASP A 322 0.86 5.10 -21.73
C ASP A 322 1.39 6.05 -20.64
N LYS A 323 0.64 6.27 -19.55
CA LYS A 323 0.97 7.18 -18.44
C LYS A 323 1.86 6.52 -17.39
N VAL A 324 2.96 5.95 -17.85
CA VAL A 324 3.95 5.23 -17.05
C VAL A 324 5.34 5.63 -17.51
N VAL A 325 6.31 5.62 -16.59
CA VAL A 325 7.72 5.76 -16.97
C VAL A 325 8.36 4.37 -16.96
N ARG A 326 8.86 3.93 -18.12
CA ARG A 326 9.67 2.71 -18.22
C ARG A 326 11.13 3.08 -18.10
N PHE A 327 11.85 2.30 -17.29
CA PHE A 327 13.28 2.47 -17.05
C PHE A 327 13.90 1.10 -16.79
N PRO A 328 15.18 0.92 -17.16
CA PRO A 328 15.87 -0.36 -16.94
C PRO A 328 16.10 -0.61 -15.44
N GLY A 329 16.42 -1.85 -15.09
CA GLY A 329 17.08 -2.12 -13.83
C GLY A 329 18.46 -1.46 -13.78
N VAL A 330 19.01 -1.31 -12.58
CA VAL A 330 20.33 -0.70 -12.39
C VAL A 330 21.35 -1.83 -12.26
N ALA A 331 22.13 -2.03 -13.33
CA ALA A 331 23.32 -2.89 -13.31
C ALA A 331 24.34 -2.31 -12.34
N ASN A 332 24.71 -3.12 -11.36
CA ASN A 332 25.56 -2.69 -10.24
C ASN A 332 26.68 -3.70 -9.98
N MET A 333 26.76 -4.77 -10.77
CA MET A 333 27.91 -5.66 -10.83
C MET A 333 28.92 -5.10 -11.84
N ASP A 334 30.21 -5.08 -11.48
CA ASP A 334 31.27 -4.77 -12.43
C ASP A 334 31.20 -5.78 -13.59
N PRO A 335 31.05 -5.34 -14.86
CA PRO A 335 30.96 -6.24 -16.00
C PRO A 335 32.23 -7.09 -16.19
N ASN A 336 33.34 -6.76 -15.53
CA ASN A 336 34.60 -7.49 -15.60
C ASN A 336 34.80 -8.48 -14.44
N TRP A 337 33.76 -8.76 -13.65
CA TRP A 337 33.86 -9.71 -12.56
C TRP A 337 33.72 -11.17 -12.98
#